data_AF-A0A0J6SQI7-F1
#
_entry.id   AF-A0A0J6SQI7-F1
#
_cell.length_a   1.000
_cell.length_b   1.000
_cell.length_c   1.000
_cell.angle_alpha   90.00
_cell.angle_beta   90.00
_cell.angle_gamma   90.00
#
_symmetry.space_group_name_H-M   'P 1'
#
loop_
_entity.id
_entity.type
_entity.pdbx_description
1 polymer ?
#
loop_
_entity_poly.entity_id
_entity_poly.type
_entity_poly.pdbx_seq_one_letter_code
_entity_poly.pdbx_strand_id
1 'polypeptide(L)'
;MSLPISNSRRVAVAEGGRTRVVAVADLAASLGADALIRLHAEDFDGLAGLGRDLVHFNLERTINRVGARYALLPILRPGRRRPDGTEELPVLDPTRFRTGLCIAVRQCVPVTAVTPDLFAASLPAIRDADALAAALVRRYAGLFPDLDPAGLVARGCAITRLRLDEDQACDRTCR
;
A
#
# COMPACT_ATOMS: atom_id res chain seq x y z
N MET A 1 23.03 3.47 -0.55
CA MET A 1 22.08 4.13 -1.48
C MET A 1 20.66 3.69 -1.15
N SER A 2 19.69 4.60 -1.25
CA SER A 2 18.25 4.26 -1.09
C SER A 2 17.73 3.43 -2.26
N LEU A 3 16.76 2.56 -2.01
CA LEU A 3 16.09 1.82 -3.07
C LEU A 3 15.22 2.75 -3.93
N PRO A 4 15.08 2.46 -5.23
CA PRO A 4 14.13 3.18 -6.07
C PRO A 4 12.72 2.96 -5.54
N ILE A 5 11.99 4.05 -5.32
CA ILE A 5 10.58 3.99 -4.93
C ILE A 5 9.78 3.63 -6.18
N SER A 6 8.88 2.65 -6.08
CA SER A 6 7.90 2.38 -7.14
C SER A 6 6.97 3.59 -7.26
N ASN A 7 7.27 4.47 -8.21
CA ASN A 7 6.54 5.71 -8.47
C ASN A 7 5.81 5.68 -9.82
N SER A 8 5.51 4.47 -10.32
CA SER A 8 4.89 4.30 -11.62
C SER A 8 3.65 5.19 -11.71
N ARG A 9 3.73 6.17 -12.63
CA ARG A 9 2.65 7.15 -12.89
C ARG A 9 1.43 6.50 -13.52
N ARG A 10 1.53 5.20 -13.85
CA ARG A 10 0.48 4.40 -14.46
C ARG A 10 0.23 3.14 -13.66
N VAL A 11 -0.97 2.60 -13.81
CA VAL A 11 -1.39 1.35 -13.22
C VAL A 11 -2.41 0.68 -14.12
N ALA A 12 -2.52 -0.64 -14.03
CA ALA A 12 -3.60 -1.37 -14.69
C ALA A 12 -4.81 -1.47 -13.73
N VAL A 13 -6.01 -1.31 -14.25
CA VAL A 13 -7.27 -1.49 -13.50
C VAL A 13 -8.14 -2.54 -14.17
N ALA A 14 -8.77 -3.40 -13.38
CA ALA A 14 -9.79 -4.33 -13.84
C ALA A 14 -11.16 -3.64 -13.85
N GLU A 15 -11.83 -3.60 -15.00
CA GLU A 15 -13.13 -2.97 -15.19
C GLU A 15 -13.94 -3.73 -16.25
N GLY A 16 -15.13 -4.21 -15.89
CA GLY A 16 -16.02 -4.91 -16.83
C GLY A 16 -15.39 -6.14 -17.50
N GLY A 17 -14.58 -6.91 -16.78
CA GLY A 17 -13.88 -8.08 -17.31
C GLY A 17 -12.68 -7.78 -18.21
N ARG A 18 -12.29 -6.50 -18.36
CA ARG A 18 -11.12 -6.07 -19.12
C ARG A 18 -10.09 -5.41 -18.20
N THR A 19 -8.84 -5.39 -18.66
CA THR A 19 -7.77 -4.61 -18.00
C THR A 19 -7.45 -3.39 -18.86
N ARG A 20 -7.43 -2.20 -18.27
CA ARG A 20 -6.96 -0.97 -18.93
C ARG A 20 -5.87 -0.28 -18.12
N VAL A 21 -4.95 0.39 -18.81
CA VAL A 21 -3.89 1.18 -18.18
C VAL A 21 -4.36 2.63 -18.05
N VAL A 22 -4.26 3.18 -16.83
CA VAL A 22 -4.67 4.55 -16.51
C VAL A 22 -3.54 5.29 -15.80
N ALA A 23 -3.58 6.62 -15.80
CA ALA A 23 -2.71 7.40 -14.94
C ALA A 23 -3.16 7.27 -13.48
N VAL A 24 -2.20 7.19 -12.56
CA VAL A 24 -2.46 7.10 -11.12
C VAL A 24 -3.20 8.33 -10.61
N ALA A 25 -2.86 9.52 -11.12
CA ALA A 25 -3.52 10.76 -10.74
C ALA A 25 -5.00 10.76 -11.12
N ASP A 26 -5.32 10.35 -12.35
CA ASP A 26 -6.71 10.29 -12.83
C ASP A 26 -7.54 9.28 -12.03
N LEU A 27 -6.96 8.13 -11.70
CA LEU A 27 -7.60 7.14 -10.85
C LEU A 27 -7.81 7.64 -9.41
N ALA A 28 -6.81 8.32 -8.83
CA ALA A 28 -6.97 8.89 -7.49
C ALA A 28 -8.09 9.95 -7.49
N ALA A 29 -8.11 10.84 -8.48
CA ALA A 29 -9.13 11.86 -8.63
C ALA A 29 -10.55 11.26 -8.78
N SER A 30 -10.71 10.20 -9.58
CA SER A 30 -12.01 9.54 -9.77
C SER A 30 -12.54 8.83 -8.52
N LEU A 31 -11.66 8.56 -7.55
CA LEU A 31 -11.97 7.99 -6.24
C LEU A 31 -12.07 9.05 -5.13
N GLY A 32 -11.95 10.35 -5.46
CA GLY A 32 -12.00 11.43 -4.48
C GLY A 32 -10.78 11.47 -3.55
N ALA A 33 -9.62 11.02 -4.02
CA ALA A 33 -8.37 10.99 -3.26
C ALA A 33 -7.23 11.73 -3.99
N ASP A 34 -6.21 12.12 -3.24
CA ASP A 34 -5.01 12.78 -3.78
C ASP A 34 -3.98 11.77 -4.31
N ALA A 35 -3.99 10.54 -3.76
CA ALA A 35 -3.07 9.47 -4.10
C ALA A 35 -3.62 8.09 -3.74
N LEU A 36 -2.89 7.04 -4.13
CA LEU A 36 -3.30 5.65 -3.93
C LEU A 36 -2.36 4.94 -2.95
N ILE A 37 -2.92 4.14 -2.06
CA ILE A 37 -2.20 3.08 -1.32
C ILE A 37 -2.69 1.75 -1.86
N ARG A 38 -1.75 0.93 -2.33
CA ARG A 38 -2.05 -0.36 -2.97
C ARG A 38 -1.72 -1.46 -1.97
N LEU A 39 -2.71 -2.28 -1.65
CA LEU A 39 -2.57 -3.38 -0.70
C LEU A 39 -2.67 -4.70 -1.44
N HIS A 40 -1.94 -5.73 -1.00
CA HIS A 40 -2.25 -7.08 -1.47
C HIS A 40 -3.70 -7.43 -1.07
N ALA A 41 -4.37 -8.29 -1.84
CA ALA A 41 -5.77 -8.63 -1.58
C ALA A 41 -6.03 -9.06 -0.12
N GLU A 42 -5.19 -9.95 0.43
CA GLU A 42 -5.27 -10.40 1.83
C GLU A 42 -5.14 -9.24 2.84
N ASP A 43 -4.22 -8.30 2.56
CA ASP A 43 -4.01 -7.11 3.39
C ASP A 43 -5.21 -6.16 3.29
N PHE A 44 -5.83 -6.06 2.11
CA PHE A 44 -7.01 -5.23 1.89
C PHE A 44 -8.25 -5.81 2.60
N ASP A 45 -8.46 -7.11 2.53
CA ASP A 45 -9.58 -7.79 3.20
C ASP A 45 -9.51 -7.61 4.73
N GLY A 46 -8.28 -7.56 5.26
CA GLY A 46 -8.02 -7.24 6.67
C GLY A 46 -8.48 -5.85 7.12
N LEU A 47 -8.82 -4.93 6.20
CA LEU A 47 -9.34 -3.61 6.56
C LEU A 47 -10.76 -3.64 7.15
N ALA A 48 -11.57 -4.67 6.86
CA ALA A 48 -12.96 -4.73 7.29
C ALA A 48 -13.11 -4.82 8.83
N GLY A 49 -12.10 -5.36 9.52
CA GLY A 49 -12.07 -5.46 10.98
C GLY A 49 -11.42 -4.27 11.69
N LEU A 50 -11.01 -3.23 10.95
CA LEU A 50 -10.31 -2.08 11.53
C LEU A 50 -11.25 -0.91 11.77
N GLY A 51 -11.03 -0.25 12.91
CA GLY A 51 -11.66 1.03 13.22
C GLY A 51 -11.13 2.18 12.35
N ARG A 52 -11.23 3.39 12.88
CA ARG A 52 -10.85 4.60 12.12
C ARG A 52 -9.35 4.81 11.96
N ASP A 53 -8.51 4.21 12.80
CA ASP A 53 -7.06 4.42 12.72
C ASP A 53 -6.39 3.22 12.05
N LEU A 54 -5.52 3.50 11.08
CA LEU A 54 -4.72 2.51 10.37
C LEU A 54 -3.25 2.93 10.33
N VAL A 55 -2.36 2.00 10.64
CA VAL A 55 -0.92 2.11 10.41
C VAL A 55 -0.53 1.24 9.22
N HIS A 56 -0.02 1.89 8.18
CA HIS A 56 0.50 1.24 6.97
C HIS A 56 2.03 1.30 6.95
N PHE A 57 2.66 0.18 6.63
CA PHE A 57 4.11 0.04 6.54
C PHE A 57 4.56 -0.15 5.08
N ASN A 58 5.50 0.68 4.64
CA ASN A 58 6.24 0.53 3.38
C ASN A 58 7.71 0.21 3.68
N LEU A 59 8.43 -0.37 2.73
CA LEU A 59 9.87 -0.59 2.85
C LEU A 59 10.64 0.73 2.80
N GLU A 60 11.58 0.93 3.73
CA GLU A 60 12.55 2.05 3.79
C GLU A 60 11.91 3.46 3.79
N ARG A 61 11.36 3.88 2.64
CA ARG A 61 10.80 5.21 2.39
C ARG A 61 9.45 5.14 1.68
N THR A 62 8.62 6.13 1.96
CA THR A 62 7.37 6.38 1.23
C THR A 62 7.31 7.82 0.73
N ILE A 63 6.57 8.04 -0.36
CA ILE A 63 6.20 9.39 -0.83
C ILE A 63 4.88 9.88 -0.21
N ASN A 64 4.35 9.15 0.77
CA ASN A 64 3.12 9.57 1.43
C ASN A 64 3.29 10.93 2.12
N ARG A 65 2.25 11.76 2.08
CA ARG A 65 2.27 13.14 2.61
C ARG A 65 1.18 13.33 3.65
N VAL A 66 1.56 13.93 4.78
CA VAL A 66 0.60 14.35 5.81
C VAL A 66 -0.38 15.37 5.21
N GLY A 67 -1.66 15.22 5.53
CA GLY A 67 -2.75 16.06 5.00
C GLY A 67 -3.33 15.59 3.67
N ALA A 68 -2.69 14.65 2.97
CA ALA A 68 -3.24 14.07 1.74
C ALA A 68 -4.24 12.95 2.04
N ARG A 69 -5.30 12.87 1.24
CA ARG A 69 -6.28 11.78 1.23
C ARG A 69 -5.81 10.67 0.31
N TYR A 70 -5.93 9.44 0.79
CA TYR A 70 -5.55 8.24 0.06
C TYR A 70 -6.76 7.37 -0.20
N ALA A 71 -6.87 6.83 -1.41
CA ALA A 71 -7.68 5.67 -1.68
C ALA A 71 -6.83 4.41 -1.48
N LEU A 72 -7.28 3.51 -0.61
CA LEU A 72 -6.68 2.21 -0.37
C LEU A 72 -7.40 1.20 -1.27
N LEU A 73 -6.67 0.46 -2.10
CA LEU A 73 -7.23 -0.49 -3.07
C LEU A 73 -6.53 -1.84 -3.04
N PRO A 74 -7.24 -2.95 -3.33
CA PRO A 74 -6.62 -4.25 -3.48
C PRO A 74 -5.90 -4.36 -4.83
N ILE A 75 -4.72 -4.98 -4.76
CA ILE A 75 -3.97 -5.48 -5.89
C ILE A 75 -4.53 -6.87 -6.22
N LEU A 76 -5.19 -6.99 -7.38
CA LEU A 76 -5.64 -8.27 -7.91
C LEU A 76 -4.46 -9.09 -8.43
N ARG A 77 -3.49 -8.41 -9.05
CA ARG A 77 -2.28 -9.05 -9.59
C ARG A 77 -1.06 -8.16 -9.31
N PRO A 78 -0.03 -8.66 -8.60
CA PRO A 78 1.12 -7.86 -8.26
C PRO A 78 1.93 -7.51 -9.50
N GLY A 79 2.47 -6.30 -9.51
CA GLY A 79 3.48 -5.91 -10.48
C GLY A 79 4.80 -6.61 -10.18
N ARG A 80 5.67 -6.71 -11.18
CA ARG A 80 6.98 -7.36 -11.05
C ARG A 80 8.00 -6.59 -11.87
N ARG A 81 9.24 -6.56 -11.40
CA ARG A 81 10.36 -6.12 -12.24
C ARG A 81 10.97 -7.33 -12.92
N ARG A 82 11.11 -7.26 -14.25
CA ARG A 82 11.73 -8.31 -15.06
C ARG A 82 13.25 -8.18 -15.03
N PRO A 83 14.00 -9.25 -15.35
CA PRO A 83 15.47 -9.21 -15.40
C PRO A 83 16.04 -8.16 -16.37
N ASP A 84 15.29 -7.80 -17.41
CA ASP A 84 15.63 -6.74 -18.37
C ASP A 84 15.37 -5.32 -17.84
N GLY A 85 14.94 -5.19 -16.59
CA GLY A 85 14.62 -3.91 -15.94
C GLY A 85 13.22 -3.38 -16.22
N THR A 86 12.44 -4.03 -17.10
CA THR A 86 11.07 -3.60 -17.40
C THR A 86 10.13 -3.88 -16.21
N GLU A 87 9.20 -2.97 -15.97
CA GLU A 87 8.17 -3.13 -14.94
C GLU A 87 6.85 -3.60 -15.54
N GLU A 88 6.36 -4.73 -15.05
CA GLU A 88 4.98 -5.13 -15.23
C GLU A 88 4.10 -4.41 -14.20
N LEU A 89 3.11 -3.67 -14.68
CA LEU A 89 2.22 -2.88 -13.81
C LEU A 89 1.33 -3.80 -12.97
N PRO A 90 1.09 -3.46 -11.69
CA PRO A 90 0.07 -4.14 -10.90
C PRO A 90 -1.32 -3.88 -11.48
N VAL A 91 -2.21 -4.86 -11.33
CA VAL A 91 -3.63 -4.73 -11.63
C VAL A 91 -4.40 -4.48 -10.35
N LEU A 92 -5.17 -3.38 -10.30
CA LEU A 92 -6.00 -3.00 -9.17
C LEU A 92 -7.48 -3.21 -9.46
N ASP A 93 -8.28 -3.36 -8.41
CA ASP A 93 -9.74 -3.29 -8.49
C ASP A 93 -10.22 -1.91 -7.98
N PRO A 94 -10.62 -0.98 -8.88
CA PRO A 94 -11.09 0.34 -8.49
C PRO A 94 -12.49 0.34 -7.87
N THR A 95 -13.24 -0.78 -7.95
CA THR A 95 -14.59 -0.89 -7.39
C THR A 95 -14.57 -1.17 -5.89
N ARG A 96 -13.44 -1.68 -5.38
CA ARG A 96 -13.22 -1.99 -3.97
C ARG A 96 -12.17 -1.04 -3.42
N PHE A 97 -12.61 -0.08 -2.60
CA PHE A 97 -11.68 0.85 -1.98
C PHE A 97 -12.20 1.38 -0.63
N ARG A 98 -11.27 1.82 0.21
CA ARG A 98 -11.55 2.68 1.37
C ARG A 98 -10.74 3.96 1.22
N THR A 99 -11.20 5.04 1.84
CA THR A 99 -10.49 6.32 1.83
C THR A 99 -10.04 6.71 3.24
N GLY A 100 -8.97 7.50 3.32
CA GLY A 100 -8.48 8.01 4.60
C GLY A 100 -7.48 9.14 4.47
N LEU A 101 -7.39 9.96 5.53
CA LEU A 101 -6.47 11.08 5.64
C LEU A 101 -5.14 10.61 6.25
N CYS A 102 -4.02 10.91 5.59
CA CYS A 102 -2.70 10.71 6.17
C CYS A 102 -2.44 11.74 7.27
N ILE A 103 -2.26 11.29 8.50
CA ILE A 103 -2.08 12.14 9.68
C ILE A 103 -0.63 12.19 10.18
N ALA A 104 0.19 11.19 9.84
CA ALA A 104 1.61 11.20 10.16
C ALA A 104 2.41 10.28 9.22
N VAL A 105 3.67 10.64 8.98
CA VAL A 105 4.63 9.81 8.25
C VAL A 105 5.95 9.79 9.00
N ARG A 106 6.53 8.60 9.17
CA ARG A 106 7.91 8.39 9.65
C ARG A 106 8.65 7.58 8.59
N GLN A 107 9.92 7.90 8.36
CA GLN A 107 10.74 7.25 7.32
C GLN A 107 11.87 6.48 7.98
N CYS A 108 12.36 5.42 7.33
CA CYS A 108 13.56 4.68 7.72
C CYS A 108 13.57 4.20 9.18
N VAL A 109 12.41 3.82 9.72
CA VAL A 109 12.30 3.31 11.10
C VAL A 109 12.78 1.84 11.11
N PRO A 110 13.79 1.49 11.93
CA PRO A 110 14.18 0.08 12.08
C PRO A 110 12.98 -0.77 12.49
N VAL A 111 12.83 -1.97 11.91
CA VAL A 111 11.69 -2.86 12.21
C VAL A 111 11.62 -3.18 13.70
N THR A 112 12.76 -3.37 14.35
CA THR A 112 12.87 -3.61 15.80
C THR A 112 12.54 -2.41 16.68
N ALA A 113 12.49 -1.20 16.11
CA ALA A 113 12.13 0.02 16.82
C ALA A 113 10.65 0.41 16.65
N VAL A 114 9.86 -0.39 15.93
CA VAL A 114 8.41 -0.21 15.82
C VAL A 114 7.77 -0.61 17.13
N THR A 115 6.99 0.29 17.70
CA THR A 115 6.40 0.13 19.02
C THR A 115 5.06 -0.62 18.97
N PRO A 116 4.67 -1.31 20.05
CA PRO A 116 3.42 -2.09 20.10
C PRO A 116 2.14 -1.30 19.75
N ASP A 117 2.08 -0.01 20.09
CA ASP A 117 0.92 0.84 19.76
C ASP A 117 0.74 1.03 18.24
N LEU A 118 1.83 1.04 17.48
CA LEU A 118 1.76 1.10 16.02
C LEU A 118 1.26 -0.21 15.42
N PHE A 119 1.60 -1.35 16.04
CA PHE A 119 1.08 -2.66 15.64
C PHE A 119 -0.38 -2.87 16.01
N ALA A 120 -0.85 -2.28 17.11
CA ALA A 120 -2.26 -2.36 17.51
C ALA A 120 -3.18 -1.75 16.45
N ALA A 121 -2.74 -0.68 15.79
CA ALA A 121 -3.48 0.01 14.74
C ALA A 121 -3.12 -0.44 13.30
N SER A 122 -2.28 -1.47 13.10
CA SER A 122 -1.99 -2.00 11.76
C SER A 122 -2.92 -3.14 11.36
N LEU A 123 -2.69 -3.68 10.15
CA LEU A 123 -3.43 -4.81 9.61
C LEU A 123 -3.36 -6.04 10.54
N PRO A 124 -4.42 -6.88 10.59
CA PRO A 124 -4.47 -8.06 11.46
C PRO A 124 -3.29 -9.02 11.33
N ALA A 125 -2.70 -9.13 10.14
CA ALA A 125 -1.55 -10.00 9.87
C ALA A 125 -0.19 -9.40 10.28
N ILE A 126 -0.14 -8.16 10.77
CA ILE A 126 1.09 -7.48 11.20
C ILE A 126 0.87 -7.00 12.63
N ARG A 127 1.24 -7.82 13.61
CA ARG A 127 1.02 -7.52 15.05
C ARG A 127 2.30 -7.42 15.87
N ASP A 128 3.44 -7.67 15.24
CA ASP A 128 4.76 -7.58 15.86
C ASP A 128 5.83 -7.34 14.77
N ALA A 129 7.08 -7.22 15.22
CA ALA A 129 8.24 -6.97 14.38
C ALA A 129 8.51 -8.13 13.40
N ASP A 130 8.29 -9.38 13.81
CA ASP A 130 8.54 -10.55 12.96
C ASP A 130 7.51 -10.65 11.84
N ALA A 131 6.24 -10.42 12.15
CA ALA A 131 5.16 -10.35 11.18
C ALA A 131 5.35 -9.18 10.20
N LEU A 132 5.85 -8.03 10.68
CA LEU A 132 6.22 -6.91 9.81
C LEU A 132 7.38 -7.28 8.89
N ALA A 133 8.43 -7.91 9.41
CA ALA A 133 9.56 -8.37 8.62
C ALA A 133 9.12 -9.34 7.51
N ALA A 134 8.31 -10.34 7.86
CA ALA A 134 7.75 -11.29 6.91
C ALA A 134 6.87 -10.61 5.83
N ALA A 135 6.05 -9.64 6.23
CA ALA A 135 5.22 -8.88 5.29
C ALA A 135 6.07 -8.04 4.33
N LEU A 136 7.14 -7.40 4.80
CA LEU A 136 8.05 -6.64 3.94
C LEU A 136 8.74 -7.57 2.92
N VAL A 137 9.26 -8.71 3.35
CA VAL A 137 9.89 -9.68 2.44
C VAL A 137 8.89 -10.15 1.38
N ARG A 138 7.69 -10.59 1.79
CA ARG A 138 6.63 -11.04 0.88
C ARG A 138 6.28 -10.01 -0.19
N ARG A 139 6.17 -8.73 0.19
CA ARG A 139 5.75 -7.64 -0.69
C ARG A 139 6.85 -7.18 -1.65
N TYR A 140 8.11 -7.19 -1.20
CA TYR A 140 9.20 -6.48 -1.87
C TYR A 140 10.29 -7.38 -2.48
N ALA A 141 10.37 -8.66 -2.13
CA ALA A 141 11.38 -9.56 -2.72
C ALA A 141 11.32 -9.63 -4.25
N GLY A 142 10.11 -9.63 -4.84
CA GLY A 142 9.94 -9.62 -6.30
C GLY A 142 10.24 -8.27 -6.97
N LEU A 143 10.42 -7.20 -6.20
CA LEU A 143 10.78 -5.86 -6.71
C LEU A 143 12.28 -5.56 -6.58
N PHE A 144 12.95 -6.22 -5.62
CA PHE A 144 14.37 -6.05 -5.31
C PHE A 144 15.06 -7.42 -5.26
N PRO A 145 15.22 -8.11 -6.40
CA PRO A 145 15.78 -9.47 -6.45
C PRO A 145 17.23 -9.56 -5.94
N ASP A 146 17.95 -8.44 -5.95
CA ASP A 146 19.34 -8.36 -5.46
C ASP A 146 19.44 -8.28 -3.93
N LEU A 147 18.32 -8.14 -3.22
CA LEU A 147 18.28 -8.15 -1.77
C LEU A 147 17.73 -9.47 -1.26
N ASP A 148 18.48 -10.09 -0.35
CA ASP A 148 18.00 -11.21 0.43
C ASP A 148 16.97 -10.73 1.50
N PRO A 149 16.23 -11.66 2.14
CA PRO A 149 15.24 -11.29 3.15
C PRO A 149 15.80 -10.42 4.29
N ALA A 150 17.01 -10.74 4.78
CA ALA A 150 17.65 -9.98 5.84
C ALA A 150 18.00 -8.55 5.38
N GLY A 151 18.53 -8.41 4.16
CA GLY A 151 18.84 -7.13 3.54
C GLY A 151 17.61 -6.25 3.33
N LEU A 152 16.45 -6.82 3.00
CA LEU A 152 15.17 -6.10 2.95
C LEU A 152 14.78 -5.56 4.34
N VAL A 153 14.79 -6.42 5.36
CA VAL A 153 14.40 -6.04 6.73
C VAL A 153 15.35 -4.98 7.30
N ALA A 154 16.65 -5.09 7.03
CA ALA A 154 17.67 -4.15 7.49
C ALA A 154 17.49 -2.72 6.93
N ARG A 155 16.74 -2.54 5.84
CA ARG A 155 16.38 -1.20 5.35
C ARG A 155 15.43 -0.45 6.29
N GLY A 156 14.76 -1.16 7.20
CA GLY A 156 13.69 -0.62 8.00
C GLY A 156 12.42 -0.36 7.18
N CYS A 157 11.51 0.41 7.77
CA CYS A 157 10.21 0.71 7.21
C CYS A 157 9.87 2.20 7.28
N ALA A 158 9.06 2.64 6.33
CA ALA A 158 8.30 3.86 6.46
C ALA A 158 6.93 3.54 7.08
N ILE A 159 6.49 4.40 7.99
CA ILE A 159 5.25 4.25 8.75
C ILE A 159 4.32 5.39 8.35
N THR A 160 3.17 5.06 7.79
CA THR A 160 2.10 6.00 7.46
C THR A 160 0.95 5.77 8.41
N ARG A 161 0.53 6.79 9.17
CA ARG A 161 -0.68 6.76 9.98
C ARG A 161 -1.81 7.38 9.19
N LEU A 162 -2.92 6.68 9.07
CA LEU A 162 -4.12 7.07 8.36
C LEU A 162 -5.28 7.13 9.33
N ARG A 163 -6.14 8.14 9.16
CA ARG A 163 -7.49 8.13 9.68
C ARG A 163 -8.44 7.77 8.54
N LEU A 164 -8.96 6.55 8.57
CA LEU A 164 -9.94 6.07 7.62
C LEU A 164 -11.26 6.82 7.79
N ASP A 165 -11.91 7.08 6.67
CA ASP A 165 -13.28 7.55 6.67
C ASP A 165 -14.19 6.45 7.22
N GLU A 166 -15.35 6.85 7.76
CA GLU A 166 -16.40 5.90 8.04
C GLU A 166 -16.80 5.18 6.75
N ASP A 167 -17.17 3.90 6.85
CA ASP A 167 -17.46 3.07 5.68
C ASP A 167 -18.55 3.74 4.84
N GLN A 168 -18.13 4.35 3.74
CA GLN A 168 -19.04 4.67 2.66
C GLN A 168 -19.40 3.33 2.03
N ALA A 169 -20.54 2.78 2.44
CA ALA A 169 -21.24 1.81 1.61
C ALA A 169 -21.39 2.46 0.23
N CYS A 170 -20.51 2.08 -0.69
CA CYS A 170 -20.47 2.62 -2.03
C CYS A 170 -21.64 1.99 -2.80
N ASP A 171 -22.85 2.44 -2.51
CA ASP A 171 -24.04 2.19 -3.31
C ASP A 171 -23.94 3.07 -4.56
N ARG A 172 -23.08 2.67 -5.50
CA ARG A 172 -23.07 3.22 -6.87
C ARG A 172 -24.03 2.40 -7.72
N THR A 173 -25.30 2.38 -7.34
CA THR A 173 -26.37 2.39 -8.32
C THR A 173 -26.74 3.85 -8.60
N CYS A 174 -27.04 4.18 -9.85
CA CYS A 174 -27.32 5.50 -10.41
C CYS A 174 -26.11 6.35 -10.84
N ARG A 175 -25.65 6.13 -12.07
CA ARG A 175 -25.90 7.04 -13.21
C ARG A 175 -25.69 6.31 -14.53
#